data_AF-A0A520R5X7-F1
#
_entry.id   AF-A0A520R5X7-F1
#
_cell.length_a   1.000
_cell.length_b   1.000
_cell.length_c   1.000
_cell.angle_alpha   90.00
_cell.angle_beta   90.00
_cell.angle_gamma   90.00
#
_symmetry.space_group_name_H-M   'P 1'
#
loop_
_entity.id
_entity.type
_entity.pdbx_description
1 polymer ?
#
loop_
_entity_poly.entity_id
_entity_poly.type
_entity_poly.pdbx_seq_one_letter_code
_entity_poly.pdbx_strand_id
1 'polypeptide(L)'
;MPSPSPAPHVLVVEDDTQLGPSLARWLGRRGFACTLETTGEDGVRALAESPFDLVLLDLELPGMHGHAVLRQLARTSGPPTIVMSGTGTMDDVIEAVRNRACDYVRKPFHSEDLLSAIDRALALKNDRAARADASSLSRESSSPSVPSPSVEQRERGRVGRRMAQVAVDLTRGKLKLPVLDPRVRALMAKMSGSNDPSVRDVVAEVRHDATAVAAILRTANSPLYRRRAGQSDRLEDACVRLGNRQVLALLTELLVADSLRCREEPFASLGEALRTNAAATAQIARHLAPAARLDPDEAHLAALLHDLGELVLLRLLAEREWDRPPSAEALGHELVHSHERFGGIVARAWSLPDTIVRLAARHHRKPIEPESPSRARLRRLVVGSWALAIDAGFTYPGARPKDEREELRSLGIPSPLIAGASRAAVACREGDL
;
A
#
# COMPACT_ATOMS: atom_id res chain seq x y z
N MET A 1 -17.04 47.88 -22.42
CA MET A 1 -16.27 46.62 -22.30
C MET A 1 -16.36 46.18 -20.85
N PRO A 2 -16.70 44.92 -20.54
CA PRO A 2 -16.57 44.45 -19.17
C PRO A 2 -15.08 44.53 -18.78
N SER A 3 -14.80 45.16 -17.65
CA SER A 3 -13.47 45.20 -17.05
C SER A 3 -12.93 43.77 -16.87
N PRO A 4 -11.66 43.48 -17.21
CA PRO A 4 -11.11 42.14 -17.04
C PRO A 4 -11.25 41.72 -15.57
N SER A 5 -11.84 40.55 -15.32
CA SER A 5 -11.87 39.96 -13.99
C SER A 5 -10.44 39.88 -13.44
N PRO A 6 -10.22 40.18 -12.15
CA PRO A 6 -8.88 40.11 -11.58
C PRO A 6 -8.30 38.70 -11.77
N ALA A 7 -7.02 38.65 -12.14
CA ALA A 7 -6.25 37.41 -12.27
C ALA A 7 -6.39 36.56 -11.00
N PRO A 8 -6.76 35.26 -11.08
CA PRO A 8 -6.89 34.44 -9.89
C PRO A 8 -5.55 34.38 -9.14
N HIS A 9 -5.60 34.61 -7.84
CA HIS A 9 -4.43 34.68 -6.97
C HIS A 9 -4.16 33.32 -6.33
N VAL A 10 -3.02 32.74 -6.70
CA VAL A 10 -2.56 31.44 -6.22
C VAL A 10 -1.52 31.64 -5.14
N LEU A 11 -1.73 31.03 -3.97
CA LEU A 11 -0.68 30.85 -2.99
C LEU A 11 0.06 29.55 -3.32
N VAL A 12 1.37 29.64 -3.51
CA VAL A 12 2.27 28.49 -3.66
C VAL A 12 3.07 28.36 -2.38
N VAL A 13 2.99 27.22 -1.70
CA VAL A 13 3.81 26.92 -0.52
C VAL A 13 4.75 25.77 -0.90
N GLU A 14 6.01 26.11 -1.16
CA GLU A 14 7.02 25.22 -1.75
C GLU A 14 8.42 25.69 -1.32
N ASP A 15 9.19 24.82 -0.66
CA ASP A 15 10.53 25.15 -0.15
C ASP A 15 11.65 24.92 -1.17
N ASP A 16 11.39 24.13 -2.23
CA ASP A 16 12.38 23.88 -3.27
C ASP A 16 12.70 25.18 -4.04
N THR A 17 13.97 25.60 -3.88
CA THR A 17 14.54 26.83 -4.45
C THR A 17 14.51 26.90 -5.98
N GLN A 18 14.32 25.79 -6.67
CA GLN A 18 14.18 25.73 -8.13
C GLN A 18 12.72 25.59 -8.55
N LEU A 19 11.98 24.65 -7.94
CA LEU A 19 10.61 24.33 -8.31
C LEU A 19 9.67 25.49 -7.97
N GLY A 20 9.72 26.04 -6.76
CA GLY A 20 8.81 27.12 -6.31
C GLY A 20 8.85 28.35 -7.22
N PRO A 21 10.02 28.98 -7.43
CA PRO A 21 10.15 30.14 -8.33
C PRO A 21 9.81 29.81 -9.78
N SER A 22 10.13 28.60 -10.25
CA SER A 22 9.79 28.16 -11.60
C SER A 22 8.29 28.00 -11.79
N LEU A 23 7.61 27.46 -10.77
CA LEU A 23 6.17 27.26 -10.73
C LEU A 23 5.43 28.61 -10.67
N ALA A 24 5.84 29.53 -9.79
CA ALA A 24 5.27 30.88 -9.71
C ALA A 24 5.42 31.64 -11.05
N ARG A 25 6.60 31.56 -11.70
CA ARG A 25 6.82 32.15 -13.02
C ARG A 25 5.98 31.48 -14.12
N TRP A 26 5.76 30.17 -14.03
CA TRP A 26 4.93 29.42 -14.97
C TRP A 26 3.44 29.77 -14.84
N LEU A 27 2.94 29.92 -13.61
CA LEU A 27 1.59 30.39 -13.30
C LEU A 27 1.40 31.86 -13.70
N GLY A 28 2.36 32.74 -13.42
CA GLY A 28 2.31 34.15 -13.83
C GLY A 28 2.13 34.33 -15.33
N ARG A 29 2.85 33.53 -16.14
CA ARG A 29 2.68 33.51 -17.61
C ARG A 29 1.31 33.00 -18.08
N ARG A 30 0.54 32.38 -17.20
CA ARG A 30 -0.83 31.89 -17.45
C ARG A 30 -1.91 32.81 -16.90
N GLY A 31 -1.53 34.03 -16.47
CA GLY A 31 -2.48 35.02 -15.99
C GLY A 31 -2.92 34.81 -14.54
N PHE A 32 -2.16 34.02 -13.76
CA PHE A 32 -2.36 33.92 -12.32
C PHE A 32 -1.49 34.95 -11.59
N ALA A 33 -2.06 35.63 -10.58
CA ALA A 33 -1.22 36.28 -9.58
C ALA A 33 -0.66 35.20 -8.65
N CYS A 34 0.59 35.32 -8.20
CA CYS A 34 1.22 34.31 -7.35
C CYS A 34 1.90 34.94 -6.15
N THR A 35 1.62 34.39 -4.97
CA THR A 35 2.45 34.57 -3.79
C THR A 35 3.18 33.25 -3.54
N LEU A 36 4.50 33.31 -3.39
CA LEU A 36 5.32 32.14 -3.09
C LEU A 36 5.80 32.25 -1.64
N GLU A 37 5.47 31.25 -0.84
CA GLU A 37 5.98 31.05 0.51
C GLU A 37 6.80 29.76 0.55
N THR A 38 7.84 29.75 1.39
CA THR A 38 8.79 28.63 1.47
C THR A 38 8.63 27.78 2.73
N THR A 39 7.73 28.17 3.63
CA THR A 39 7.44 27.45 4.88
C THR A 39 5.93 27.34 5.09
N GLY A 40 5.51 26.32 5.84
CA GLY A 40 4.10 26.14 6.19
C GLY A 40 3.56 27.28 7.03
N GLU A 41 4.37 27.80 7.95
CA GLU A 41 4.06 28.93 8.83
C GLU A 41 3.81 30.22 8.03
N ASP A 42 4.66 30.52 7.05
CA ASP A 42 4.50 31.70 6.20
C ASP A 42 3.28 31.56 5.30
N GLY A 43 3.03 30.36 4.76
CA GLY A 43 1.81 30.07 4.00
C GLY A 43 0.53 30.30 4.82
N VAL A 44 0.50 29.82 6.07
CA VAL A 44 -0.61 30.05 7.00
C VAL A 44 -0.80 31.54 7.31
N ARG A 45 0.31 32.27 7.51
CA ARG A 45 0.27 33.72 7.77
C ARG A 45 -0.29 34.48 6.57
N ALA A 46 0.20 34.17 5.37
CA ALA A 46 -0.29 34.76 4.13
C ALA A 46 -1.81 34.55 3.98
N LEU A 47 -2.32 33.34 4.26
CA LEU A 47 -3.75 33.03 4.21
C LEU A 47 -4.61 33.81 5.21
N ALA A 48 -4.02 34.29 6.31
CA ALA A 48 -4.70 35.16 7.26
C ALA A 48 -4.68 36.63 6.82
N GLU A 49 -3.66 37.05 6.07
CA GLU A 49 -3.44 38.43 5.67
C GLU A 49 -4.08 38.79 4.32
N SER A 50 -4.31 37.81 3.45
CA SER A 50 -4.84 38.05 2.10
C SER A 50 -5.76 36.92 1.62
N PRO A 51 -6.82 37.25 0.84
CA PRO A 51 -7.64 36.23 0.20
C PRO A 51 -6.88 35.61 -0.98
N PHE A 52 -7.01 34.29 -1.13
CA PHE A 52 -6.49 33.56 -2.29
C PHE A 52 -7.61 32.78 -2.98
N ASP A 53 -7.42 32.52 -4.27
CA ASP A 53 -8.34 31.73 -5.08
C ASP A 53 -7.99 30.25 -5.08
N LEU A 54 -6.73 29.92 -4.84
CA LEU A 54 -6.19 28.56 -4.85
C LEU A 54 -4.94 28.48 -3.99
N VAL A 55 -4.73 27.32 -3.35
CA VAL A 55 -3.46 26.97 -2.69
C VAL A 55 -2.84 25.78 -3.41
N LEU A 56 -1.58 25.90 -3.81
CA LEU A 56 -0.71 24.79 -4.15
C LEU A 56 0.20 24.54 -2.95
N LEU A 57 0.00 23.39 -2.28
CA LEU A 57 0.65 23.09 -1.02
C LEU A 57 1.56 21.88 -1.16
N ASP A 58 2.86 22.07 -0.97
CA ASP A 58 3.76 20.94 -0.75
C ASP A 58 3.54 20.30 0.62
N LEU A 59 3.59 18.97 0.68
CA LEU A 59 3.58 18.23 1.94
C LEU A 59 4.95 18.12 2.59
N GLU A 60 6.01 18.19 1.80
CA GLU A 60 7.40 17.94 2.21
C GLU A 60 8.12 19.20 2.73
N LEU A 61 7.36 20.17 3.27
CA LEU A 61 7.89 21.42 3.80
C LEU A 61 8.75 21.22 5.07
N PRO A 62 9.81 22.04 5.25
CA PRO A 62 10.57 22.11 6.48
C PRO A 62 9.77 22.81 7.59
N GLY A 63 9.97 22.38 8.84
CA GLY A 63 9.26 22.95 9.99
C GLY A 63 7.82 22.43 10.08
N MET A 64 6.83 23.31 9.91
CA MET A 64 5.43 22.90 9.86
C MET A 64 5.16 22.07 8.59
N HIS A 65 5.01 20.75 8.78
CA HIS A 65 4.63 19.82 7.72
C HIS A 65 3.33 20.26 7.01
N GLY A 66 3.27 20.12 5.68
CA GLY A 66 2.12 20.57 4.89
C GLY A 66 0.77 19.96 5.31
N HIS A 67 0.78 18.77 5.91
CA HIS A 67 -0.41 18.18 6.55
C HIS A 67 -1.01 19.04 7.67
N ALA A 68 -0.19 19.76 8.43
CA ALA A 68 -0.66 20.68 9.46
C ALA A 68 -1.31 21.93 8.85
N VAL A 69 -0.71 22.48 7.80
CA VAL A 69 -1.28 23.61 7.02
C VAL A 69 -2.65 23.20 6.45
N LEU A 70 -2.74 22.00 5.87
CA LEU A 70 -3.97 21.50 5.29
C LEU A 70 -5.08 21.30 6.35
N ARG A 71 -4.75 20.76 7.54
CA ARG A 71 -5.70 20.66 8.66
C ARG A 71 -6.22 22.03 9.12
N GLN A 72 -5.37 23.05 9.09
CA GLN A 72 -5.77 24.40 9.47
C GLN A 72 -6.70 25.03 8.42
N LEU A 73 -6.37 24.88 7.14
CA LEU A 73 -7.21 25.31 6.01
C LEU A 73 -8.60 24.66 6.01
N ALA A 74 -8.67 23.36 6.34
CA ALA A 74 -9.93 22.62 6.42
C ALA A 74 -10.90 23.18 7.48
N ARG A 75 -10.38 23.79 8.55
CA ARG A 75 -11.17 24.35 9.66
C ARG A 75 -11.76 25.73 9.33
N THR A 76 -11.08 26.52 8.51
CA THR A 76 -11.45 27.90 8.21
C THR A 76 -12.28 28.05 6.93
N SER A 77 -12.64 26.96 6.25
CA SER A 77 -13.28 26.98 4.92
C SER A 77 -12.48 27.81 3.90
N GLY A 78 -11.15 27.66 3.93
CA GLY A 78 -10.23 28.36 3.05
C GLY A 78 -10.39 28.02 1.56
N PRO A 79 -9.56 28.63 0.70
CA PRO A 79 -9.54 28.35 -0.74
C PRO A 79 -9.36 26.85 -1.05
N PRO A 80 -9.82 26.40 -2.24
CA PRO A 80 -9.49 25.06 -2.70
C PRO A 80 -7.98 24.83 -2.63
N THR A 81 -7.57 23.65 -2.17
CA THR A 81 -6.15 23.32 -1.98
C THR A 81 -5.80 22.11 -2.82
N ILE A 82 -4.77 22.23 -3.65
CA ILE A 82 -4.14 21.13 -4.37
C ILE A 82 -2.88 20.76 -3.62
N VAL A 83 -2.76 19.49 -3.29
CA VAL A 83 -1.62 18.95 -2.56
C VAL A 83 -0.57 18.45 -3.55
N MET A 84 0.69 18.81 -3.33
CA MET A 84 1.86 18.32 -4.05
C MET A 84 2.71 17.46 -3.12
N SER A 85 3.15 16.28 -3.54
CA SER A 85 4.05 15.45 -2.71
C SER A 85 5.00 14.62 -3.58
N GLY A 86 6.27 14.53 -3.18
CA GLY A 86 7.28 13.73 -3.86
C GLY A 86 7.13 12.24 -3.59
N THR A 87 6.75 11.87 -2.38
CA THR A 87 6.62 10.47 -1.99
C THR A 87 5.38 9.78 -2.56
N GLY A 88 4.29 10.51 -2.87
CA GLY A 88 3.15 9.89 -3.55
C GLY A 88 2.25 9.01 -2.68
N THR A 89 2.48 8.97 -1.37
CA THR A 89 2.02 7.84 -0.56
C THR A 89 0.50 7.81 -0.40
N MET A 90 -0.04 6.61 -0.21
CA MET A 90 -1.42 6.41 0.25
C MET A 90 -1.73 7.23 1.53
N ASP A 91 -0.71 7.47 2.37
CA ASP A 91 -0.85 8.29 3.57
C ASP A 91 -1.27 9.72 3.24
N ASP A 92 -0.50 10.32 2.33
CA ASP A 92 -0.67 11.68 1.87
C ASP A 92 -2.02 11.88 1.21
N VAL A 93 -2.44 10.96 0.34
CA VAL A 93 -3.72 11.06 -0.37
C VAL A 93 -4.91 10.97 0.59
N ILE A 94 -4.89 10.02 1.53
CA ILE A 94 -6.00 9.87 2.49
C ILE A 94 -6.09 11.10 3.40
N GLU A 95 -4.95 11.61 3.87
CA GLU A 95 -4.94 12.82 4.69
C GLU A 95 -5.39 14.06 3.89
N ALA A 96 -4.97 14.16 2.63
CA ALA A 96 -5.43 15.18 1.71
C ALA A 96 -6.96 15.16 1.58
N VAL A 97 -7.55 13.99 1.34
CA VAL A 97 -9.01 13.81 1.21
C VAL A 97 -9.74 14.15 2.51
N ARG A 98 -9.27 13.67 3.66
CA ARG A 98 -9.89 13.94 4.98
C ARG A 98 -9.91 15.43 5.30
N ASN A 99 -8.86 16.14 4.92
CA ASN A 99 -8.74 17.58 5.10
C ASN A 99 -9.23 18.38 3.88
N ARG A 100 -10.08 17.76 3.04
CA ARG A 100 -10.83 18.41 1.97
C ARG A 100 -9.95 19.07 0.89
N ALA A 101 -8.74 18.55 0.66
CA ALA A 101 -7.98 18.87 -0.53
C ALA A 101 -8.83 18.60 -1.77
N CYS A 102 -8.78 19.53 -2.72
CA CYS A 102 -9.51 19.44 -3.97
C CYS A 102 -8.89 18.44 -4.92
N ASP A 103 -7.56 18.38 -4.93
CA ASP A 103 -6.81 17.48 -5.79
C ASP A 103 -5.42 17.15 -5.20
N TYR A 104 -4.76 16.16 -5.80
CA TYR A 104 -3.44 15.68 -5.40
C TYR A 104 -2.57 15.44 -6.63
N VAL A 105 -1.35 15.96 -6.61
CA VAL A 105 -0.38 15.87 -7.70
C VAL A 105 0.96 15.35 -7.17
N ARG A 106 1.42 14.21 -7.68
CA ARG A 106 2.72 13.63 -7.29
C ARG A 106 3.86 14.34 -8.02
N LYS A 107 4.89 14.76 -7.28
CA LYS A 107 6.16 15.26 -7.84
C LYS A 107 7.04 14.06 -8.27
N PRO A 108 7.79 14.17 -9.39
CA PRO A 108 7.70 15.22 -10.39
C PRO A 108 6.41 15.12 -11.22
N PHE A 109 5.83 16.25 -11.60
CA PHE A 109 4.56 16.32 -12.34
C PHE A 109 4.68 17.05 -13.68
N HIS A 110 3.74 16.77 -14.58
CA HIS A 110 3.57 17.53 -15.81
C HIS A 110 2.79 18.83 -15.57
N SER A 111 3.11 19.85 -16.36
CA SER A 111 2.33 21.08 -16.41
C SER A 111 0.86 20.84 -16.76
N GLU A 112 0.55 19.84 -17.59
CA GLU A 112 -0.83 19.49 -17.95
C GLU A 112 -1.58 18.84 -16.80
N ASP A 113 -0.93 17.95 -16.04
CA ASP A 113 -1.54 17.30 -14.87
C ASP A 113 -1.87 18.34 -13.79
N LEU A 114 -0.91 19.24 -13.51
CA LEU A 114 -1.09 20.32 -12.55
C LEU A 114 -2.12 21.35 -13.04
N LEU A 115 -2.09 21.75 -14.31
CA LEU A 115 -3.08 22.68 -14.86
C LEU A 115 -4.48 22.09 -14.82
N SER A 116 -4.64 20.82 -15.18
CA SER A 116 -5.93 20.13 -15.08
C SER A 116 -6.44 20.08 -13.65
N ALA A 117 -5.55 19.88 -12.66
CA ALA A 117 -5.90 19.95 -11.24
C ALA A 117 -6.31 21.38 -10.82
N ILE A 118 -5.57 22.41 -11.27
CA ILE A 118 -5.88 23.83 -11.06
C ILE A 118 -7.25 24.17 -11.64
N ASP A 119 -7.52 23.78 -12.89
CA ASP A 119 -8.78 24.04 -13.57
C ASP A 119 -9.95 23.37 -12.83
N ARG A 120 -9.79 22.11 -12.39
CA ARG A 120 -10.80 21.43 -11.55
C ARG A 120 -11.01 22.14 -10.22
N ALA A 121 -9.94 22.57 -9.55
CA ALA A 121 -10.03 23.23 -8.24
C ALA A 121 -10.69 24.61 -8.33
N LEU A 122 -10.36 25.39 -9.35
CA LEU A 122 -10.98 26.69 -9.63
C LEU A 122 -12.42 26.52 -10.12
N ALA A 123 -12.71 25.50 -10.93
CA ALA A 123 -14.08 25.15 -11.29
C ALA A 123 -14.90 24.79 -10.05
N LEU A 124 -14.35 24.04 -9.08
CA LEU A 124 -15.04 23.75 -7.81
C LEU A 124 -15.28 25.00 -6.96
N LYS A 125 -14.34 25.95 -6.94
CA LYS A 125 -14.52 27.25 -6.27
C LYS A 125 -15.61 28.06 -6.96
N ASN A 126 -15.56 28.12 -8.29
CA ASN A 126 -16.53 28.82 -9.11
C ASN A 126 -17.90 28.13 -9.04
N ASP A 127 -17.99 26.81 -8.89
CA ASP A 127 -19.23 26.07 -8.69
C ASP A 127 -19.79 26.30 -7.29
N ARG A 128 -18.95 26.44 -6.26
CA ARG A 128 -19.39 26.88 -4.92
C ARG A 128 -19.87 28.32 -4.94
N ALA A 129 -19.20 29.18 -5.70
CA ALA A 129 -19.57 30.58 -5.91
C ALA A 129 -20.80 30.72 -6.83
N ALA A 130 -20.99 29.86 -7.83
CA ALA A 130 -22.08 29.87 -8.82
C ALA A 130 -23.31 29.06 -8.38
N ARG A 131 -23.17 28.11 -7.45
CA ARG A 131 -24.31 27.62 -6.65
C ARG A 131 -24.83 28.69 -5.68
N ALA A 132 -24.01 29.70 -5.38
CA ALA A 132 -24.43 30.93 -4.72
C ALA A 132 -24.87 32.02 -5.72
N ASP A 133 -24.26 32.09 -6.91
CA ASP A 133 -24.50 33.06 -7.98
C ASP A 133 -24.77 32.35 -9.33
N ALA A 134 -25.93 31.69 -9.41
CA ALA A 134 -26.68 31.30 -10.61
C ALA A 134 -26.01 30.47 -11.76
N SER A 135 -26.87 29.86 -12.59
CA SER A 135 -26.72 29.65 -14.04
C SER A 135 -25.38 29.99 -14.73
N SER A 136 -25.01 29.12 -15.69
CA SER A 136 -24.21 29.37 -16.92
C SER A 136 -22.67 29.41 -16.86
N LEU A 137 -22.05 28.23 -17.08
CA LEU A 137 -21.18 27.81 -18.22
C LEU A 137 -20.31 28.88 -18.96
N SER A 138 -19.11 28.62 -19.52
CA SER A 138 -18.05 27.58 -19.47
C SER A 138 -17.02 27.89 -20.61
N ARG A 139 -15.80 27.30 -20.51
CA ARG A 139 -14.79 26.93 -21.57
C ARG A 139 -13.61 27.89 -21.88
N GLU A 140 -12.35 27.47 -21.62
CA GLU A 140 -11.34 26.66 -22.42
C GLU A 140 -10.67 27.49 -23.53
N SER A 141 -9.38 27.41 -23.95
CA SER A 141 -8.16 26.59 -23.73
C SER A 141 -6.95 27.32 -24.45
N SER A 142 -5.65 27.17 -24.12
CA SER A 142 -4.62 26.29 -24.78
C SER A 142 -3.17 26.87 -24.62
N SER A 143 -2.09 26.06 -24.69
CA SER A 143 -0.72 26.28 -24.13
C SER A 143 0.50 26.11 -25.09
N PRO A 144 1.72 26.52 -24.65
CA PRO A 144 3.01 25.78 -24.78
C PRO A 144 3.86 25.65 -23.46
N SER A 145 5.05 25.00 -23.51
CA SER A 145 5.61 23.94 -22.61
C SER A 145 6.76 24.26 -21.58
N VAL A 146 6.91 23.33 -20.60
CA VAL A 146 7.91 23.14 -19.51
C VAL A 146 8.69 21.82 -19.77
N PRO A 147 9.86 21.52 -19.15
CA PRO A 147 10.64 20.31 -19.48
C PRO A 147 9.82 19.02 -19.34
N SER A 148 9.98 18.14 -20.33
CA SER A 148 9.22 16.89 -20.42
C SER A 148 9.89 15.77 -19.61
N PRO A 149 9.20 15.13 -18.66
CA PRO A 149 9.72 13.95 -17.97
C PRO A 149 9.78 12.73 -18.92
N SER A 150 10.59 11.76 -18.53
CA SER A 150 10.84 10.54 -19.30
C SER A 150 9.57 9.69 -19.48
N VAL A 151 9.59 8.77 -20.45
CA VAL A 151 8.48 7.83 -20.69
C VAL A 151 8.14 7.01 -19.45
N GLU A 152 9.17 6.61 -18.70
CA GLU A 152 9.05 5.86 -17.45
C GLU A 152 8.38 6.69 -16.34
N GLN A 153 8.79 7.95 -16.18
CA GLN A 153 8.19 8.87 -15.21
C GLN A 153 6.71 9.15 -15.52
N ARG A 154 6.36 9.29 -16.81
CA ARG A 154 4.97 9.44 -17.28
C ARG A 154 4.12 8.23 -16.91
N GLU A 155 4.67 7.03 -17.10
CA GLU A 155 3.97 5.81 -16.80
C GLU A 155 3.74 5.63 -15.30
N ARG A 156 4.76 5.85 -14.48
CA ARG A 156 4.66 5.86 -13.01
C ARG A 156 3.63 6.88 -12.52
N GLY A 157 3.62 8.09 -13.09
CA GLY A 157 2.64 9.12 -12.77
C GLY A 157 1.19 8.69 -13.02
N ARG A 158 0.91 7.97 -14.13
CA ARG A 158 -0.44 7.41 -14.38
C ARG A 158 -0.83 6.38 -13.32
N VAL A 159 0.08 5.46 -12.98
CA VAL A 159 -0.19 4.42 -11.98
C VAL A 159 -0.46 5.06 -10.62
N GLY A 160 0.40 5.99 -10.19
CA GLY A 160 0.22 6.74 -8.95
C GLY A 160 -1.12 7.49 -8.90
N ARG A 161 -1.56 8.13 -9.99
CA ARG A 161 -2.89 8.76 -10.08
C ARG A 161 -4.03 7.75 -9.90
N ARG A 162 -3.92 6.56 -10.51
CA ARG A 162 -4.95 5.53 -10.38
C ARG A 162 -5.01 4.97 -8.95
N MET A 163 -3.86 4.83 -8.29
CA MET A 163 -3.77 4.45 -6.88
C MET A 163 -4.34 5.52 -5.95
N ALA A 164 -4.06 6.80 -6.20
CA ALA A 164 -4.66 7.91 -5.48
C ALA A 164 -6.20 7.89 -5.63
N GLN A 165 -6.72 7.60 -6.82
CA GLN A 165 -8.16 7.45 -7.02
C GLN A 165 -8.76 6.27 -6.22
N VAL A 166 -8.06 5.14 -6.12
CA VAL A 166 -8.45 4.02 -5.26
C VAL A 166 -8.55 4.48 -3.80
N ALA A 167 -7.56 5.24 -3.31
CA ALA A 167 -7.55 5.81 -1.96
C ALA A 167 -8.76 6.72 -1.71
N VAL A 168 -9.04 7.62 -2.66
CA VAL A 168 -10.16 8.56 -2.62
C VAL A 168 -11.49 7.81 -2.57
N ASP A 169 -11.68 6.83 -3.45
CA ASP A 169 -12.92 6.08 -3.56
C ASP A 169 -13.17 5.23 -2.30
N LEU A 170 -12.13 4.64 -1.71
CA LEU A 170 -12.24 3.94 -0.43
C LEU A 170 -12.63 4.90 0.70
N THR A 171 -11.94 6.04 0.80
CA THR A 171 -12.19 7.03 1.86
C THR A 171 -13.60 7.61 1.77
N ARG A 172 -14.14 7.74 0.56
CA ARG A 172 -15.52 8.21 0.30
C ARG A 172 -16.56 7.09 0.32
N GLY A 173 -16.18 5.84 0.59
CA GLY A 173 -17.08 4.69 0.60
C GLY A 173 -17.63 4.28 -0.78
N LYS A 174 -17.05 4.78 -1.88
CA LYS A 174 -17.40 4.44 -3.25
C LYS A 174 -16.80 3.10 -3.70
N LEU A 175 -15.68 2.70 -3.10
CA LEU A 175 -15.05 1.41 -3.32
C LEU A 175 -15.19 0.56 -2.06
N LYS A 176 -15.58 -0.71 -2.22
CA LYS A 176 -15.58 -1.69 -1.14
C LYS A 176 -14.37 -2.58 -1.29
N LEU A 177 -13.72 -2.91 -0.16
CA LEU A 177 -12.65 -3.89 -0.15
C LEU A 177 -13.19 -5.30 -0.43
N PRO A 178 -12.38 -6.19 -1.03
CA PRO A 178 -12.72 -7.60 -1.12
C PRO A 178 -13.03 -8.14 0.27
N VAL A 179 -14.07 -8.95 0.40
CA VAL A 179 -14.47 -9.56 1.67
C VAL A 179 -13.76 -10.90 1.78
N LEU A 180 -13.12 -11.15 2.93
CA LEU A 180 -12.56 -12.46 3.22
C LEU A 180 -13.68 -13.50 3.31
N ASP A 181 -13.46 -14.70 2.76
CA ASP A 181 -14.45 -15.78 2.83
C ASP A 181 -14.96 -15.95 4.28
N PRO A 182 -16.28 -15.96 4.51
CA PRO A 182 -16.85 -16.06 5.86
C PRO A 182 -16.34 -17.24 6.68
N ARG A 183 -16.04 -18.38 6.04
CA ARG A 183 -15.53 -19.60 6.69
C ARG A 183 -14.16 -19.37 7.31
N VAL A 184 -13.30 -18.66 6.59
CA VAL A 184 -11.93 -18.40 7.07
C VAL A 184 -11.88 -17.24 8.03
N ARG A 185 -12.75 -16.25 7.87
CA ARG A 185 -12.94 -15.27 8.94
C ARG A 185 -13.40 -15.94 10.24
N ALA A 186 -14.31 -16.92 10.16
CA ALA A 186 -14.74 -17.68 11.33
C ALA A 186 -13.61 -18.54 11.93
N LEU A 187 -12.80 -19.19 11.10
CA LEU A 187 -11.66 -19.99 11.54
C LEU A 187 -10.57 -19.12 12.20
N MET A 188 -10.19 -18.00 11.57
CA MET A 188 -9.24 -17.03 12.11
C MET A 188 -9.71 -16.43 13.44
N ALA A 189 -11.01 -16.13 13.56
CA ALA A 189 -11.60 -15.61 14.79
C ALA A 189 -11.56 -16.63 15.94
N LYS A 190 -11.91 -17.90 15.67
CA LYS A 190 -11.84 -18.99 16.67
C LYS A 190 -10.42 -19.18 17.21
N MET A 191 -9.41 -18.96 16.39
CA MET A 191 -7.99 -19.15 16.75
C MET A 191 -7.34 -17.94 17.42
N SER A 192 -7.95 -16.76 17.30
CA SER A 192 -7.51 -15.53 17.99
C SER A 192 -8.14 -15.40 19.39
N GLY A 193 -9.10 -16.27 19.73
CA GLY A 193 -9.70 -16.36 21.05
C GLY A 193 -8.87 -17.17 22.04
N SER A 194 -9.26 -17.13 23.32
CA SER A 194 -8.52 -17.77 24.42
C SER A 194 -8.50 -19.30 24.37
N ASN A 195 -9.30 -19.93 23.50
CA ASN A 195 -9.36 -21.38 23.31
C ASN A 195 -9.04 -21.74 21.85
N ASP A 196 -8.01 -22.55 21.64
CA ASP A 196 -7.73 -23.13 20.33
C ASP A 196 -8.91 -24.04 19.91
N PRO A 197 -9.36 -23.99 18.64
CA PRO A 197 -10.41 -24.87 18.14
C PRO A 197 -9.97 -26.34 18.23
N SER A 198 -10.91 -27.27 18.34
CA SER A 198 -10.56 -28.69 18.25
C SER A 198 -10.26 -29.07 16.79
N VAL A 199 -9.46 -30.12 16.57
CA VAL A 199 -9.22 -30.65 15.21
C VAL A 199 -10.55 -30.99 14.51
N ARG A 200 -11.54 -31.46 15.26
CA ARG A 200 -12.88 -31.77 14.73
C ARG A 200 -13.59 -30.52 14.20
N ASP A 201 -13.44 -29.38 14.87
CA ASP A 201 -14.02 -28.11 14.41
C ASP A 201 -13.36 -27.63 13.11
N VAL A 202 -12.03 -27.77 13.00
CA VAL A 202 -11.29 -27.41 11.79
C VAL A 202 -11.68 -28.32 10.62
N VAL A 203 -11.75 -29.64 10.85
CA VAL A 203 -12.16 -30.61 9.84
C VAL A 203 -13.59 -30.36 9.36
N ALA A 204 -14.52 -30.04 10.28
CA ALA A 204 -15.91 -29.74 9.93
C ALA A 204 -16.02 -28.54 8.98
N GLU A 205 -15.17 -27.53 9.14
CA GLU A 205 -15.18 -26.32 8.30
C GLU A 205 -14.60 -26.58 6.90
N VAL A 206 -13.54 -27.37 6.80
CA VAL A 206 -12.77 -27.53 5.54
C VAL A 206 -13.19 -28.71 4.68
N ARG A 207 -13.86 -29.72 5.25
CA ARG A 207 -14.19 -30.98 4.54
C ARG A 207 -15.04 -30.82 3.28
N HIS A 208 -15.68 -29.67 3.12
CA HIS A 208 -16.52 -29.35 1.97
C HIS A 208 -15.76 -28.62 0.85
N ASP A 209 -14.46 -28.35 1.03
CA ASP A 209 -13.59 -27.67 0.07
C ASP A 209 -12.49 -28.63 -0.41
N ALA A 210 -12.62 -29.10 -1.65
CA ALA A 210 -11.69 -30.06 -2.23
C ALA A 210 -10.26 -29.51 -2.38
N THR A 211 -10.10 -28.21 -2.64
CA THR A 211 -8.80 -27.56 -2.79
C THR A 211 -8.09 -27.48 -1.45
N ALA A 212 -8.82 -27.08 -0.40
CA ALA A 212 -8.33 -27.09 0.97
C ALA A 212 -7.92 -28.50 1.43
N VAL A 213 -8.79 -29.49 1.23
CA VAL A 213 -8.51 -30.89 1.60
C VAL A 213 -7.27 -31.41 0.88
N ALA A 214 -7.16 -31.16 -0.43
CA ALA A 214 -6.02 -31.60 -1.20
C ALA A 214 -4.72 -30.93 -0.73
N ALA A 215 -4.74 -29.62 -0.41
CA ALA A 215 -3.57 -28.94 0.12
C ALA A 215 -3.16 -29.48 1.49
N ILE A 216 -4.10 -29.66 2.41
CA ILE A 216 -3.85 -30.23 3.74
C ILE A 216 -3.21 -31.63 3.62
N LEU A 217 -3.79 -32.50 2.78
CA LEU A 217 -3.26 -33.85 2.56
C LEU A 217 -1.87 -33.82 1.91
N ARG A 218 -1.64 -32.98 0.89
CA ARG A 218 -0.31 -32.83 0.26
C ARG A 218 0.72 -32.38 1.28
N THR A 219 0.44 -31.32 2.03
CA THR A 219 1.38 -30.78 3.03
C THR A 219 1.64 -31.78 4.16
N ALA A 220 0.61 -32.45 4.71
CA ALA A 220 0.78 -33.48 5.75
C ALA A 220 1.63 -34.66 5.30
N ASN A 221 1.67 -34.89 3.98
CA ASN A 221 2.44 -35.94 3.34
C ASN A 221 3.80 -35.47 2.83
N SER A 222 4.17 -34.19 2.96
CA SER A 222 5.48 -33.70 2.50
C SER A 222 6.63 -34.28 3.35
N PRO A 223 7.86 -34.35 2.83
CA PRO A 223 9.02 -34.86 3.59
C PRO A 223 9.22 -34.19 4.94
N LEU A 224 8.83 -32.92 5.06
CA LEU A 224 8.93 -32.13 6.29
C LEU A 224 8.05 -32.69 7.42
N TYR A 225 6.81 -33.07 7.09
CA TYR A 225 5.79 -33.51 8.07
C TYR A 225 5.65 -35.03 8.18
N ARG A 226 5.91 -35.77 7.09
CA ARG A 226 5.79 -37.23 7.06
C ARG A 226 6.79 -37.90 8.01
N ARG A 227 8.06 -37.44 8.04
CA ARG A 227 9.17 -38.05 8.80
C ARG A 227 9.15 -39.60 8.74
N ARG A 228 8.75 -40.28 9.83
CA ARG A 228 8.62 -41.75 9.93
C ARG A 228 7.17 -42.26 9.93
N ALA A 229 6.19 -41.36 9.98
CA ALA A 229 4.80 -41.71 9.87
C ALA A 229 4.48 -42.05 8.40
N GLY A 230 3.64 -43.06 8.15
CA GLY A 230 3.21 -43.42 6.80
C GLY A 230 2.43 -42.28 6.11
N GLN A 231 2.02 -42.52 4.86
CA GLN A 231 1.11 -41.61 4.16
C GLN A 231 -0.22 -41.50 4.93
N SER A 232 -0.76 -40.28 4.97
CA SER A 232 -2.09 -40.00 5.51
C SER A 232 -3.06 -39.84 4.35
N ASP A 233 -4.10 -40.66 4.29
CA ASP A 233 -5.21 -40.59 3.33
C ASP A 233 -6.48 -39.97 3.93
N ARG A 234 -6.54 -39.87 5.27
CA ARG A 234 -7.63 -39.24 6.02
C ARG A 234 -7.30 -37.79 6.37
N LEU A 235 -8.32 -36.94 6.23
CA LEU A 235 -8.24 -35.51 6.52
C LEU A 235 -7.99 -35.26 8.02
N GLU A 236 -8.64 -36.04 8.89
CA GLU A 236 -8.48 -35.96 10.34
C GLU A 236 -7.04 -36.23 10.76
N ASP A 237 -6.44 -37.31 10.24
CA ASP A 237 -5.06 -37.70 10.54
C ASP A 237 -4.05 -36.66 10.02
N ALA A 238 -4.33 -36.07 8.85
CA ALA A 238 -3.54 -34.99 8.30
C ALA A 238 -3.64 -33.71 9.14
N CYS A 239 -4.83 -33.33 9.60
CA CYS A 239 -5.04 -32.18 10.48
C CYS A 239 -4.40 -32.37 11.86
N VAL A 240 -4.46 -33.58 12.45
CA VAL A 240 -3.75 -33.89 13.70
C VAL A 240 -2.24 -33.75 13.51
N ARG A 241 -1.70 -34.26 12.39
CA ARG A 241 -0.27 -34.23 12.09
C ARG A 241 0.26 -32.82 11.88
N LEU A 242 -0.48 -31.99 11.14
CA LEU A 242 -0.12 -30.61 10.86
C LEU A 242 -0.36 -29.70 12.07
N GLY A 243 -1.40 -30.00 12.84
CA GLY A 243 -1.93 -29.10 13.86
C GLY A 243 -2.81 -27.99 13.26
N ASN A 244 -3.73 -27.47 14.07
CA ASN A 244 -4.75 -26.49 13.63
C ASN A 244 -4.14 -25.19 13.10
N ARG A 245 -3.02 -24.74 13.68
CA ARG A 245 -2.33 -23.52 13.28
C ARG A 245 -1.73 -23.63 11.87
N GLN A 246 -1.11 -24.76 11.53
CA GLN A 246 -0.59 -24.99 10.19
C GLN A 246 -1.71 -25.19 9.16
N VAL A 247 -2.80 -25.86 9.53
CA VAL A 247 -3.98 -25.98 8.65
C VAL A 247 -4.54 -24.60 8.33
N LEU A 248 -4.71 -23.72 9.32
CA LEU A 248 -5.18 -22.36 9.08
C LEU A 248 -4.21 -21.57 8.18
N ALA A 249 -2.91 -21.71 8.38
CA ALA A 249 -1.90 -21.08 7.52
C ALA A 249 -2.11 -21.47 6.04
N LEU A 250 -2.28 -22.77 5.75
CA LEU A 250 -2.52 -23.27 4.39
C LEU A 250 -3.83 -22.73 3.79
N LEU A 251 -4.90 -22.70 4.59
CA LEU A 251 -6.19 -22.17 4.12
C LEU A 251 -6.11 -20.67 3.82
N THR A 252 -5.39 -19.92 4.66
CA THR A 252 -5.15 -18.50 4.47
C THR A 252 -4.37 -18.27 3.17
N GLU A 253 -3.33 -19.06 2.93
CA GLU A 253 -2.53 -19.01 1.70
C GLU A 253 -3.38 -19.30 0.45
N LEU A 254 -4.17 -20.38 0.47
CA LEU A 254 -5.05 -20.74 -0.64
C LEU A 254 -6.09 -19.67 -0.97
N LEU A 255 -6.66 -19.02 0.05
CA LEU A 255 -7.71 -18.03 -0.16
C LEU A 255 -7.18 -16.70 -0.62
N VAL A 256 -6.02 -16.29 -0.09
CA VAL A 256 -5.28 -15.15 -0.64
C VAL A 256 -4.92 -15.43 -2.10
N ALA A 257 -4.50 -16.67 -2.40
CA ALA A 257 -4.15 -17.06 -3.76
C ALA A 257 -5.32 -17.08 -4.75
N ASP A 258 -6.51 -17.50 -4.35
CA ASP A 258 -7.69 -17.56 -5.22
C ASP A 258 -8.43 -16.21 -5.29
N SER A 259 -8.73 -15.61 -4.14
CA SER A 259 -9.57 -14.41 -4.04
C SER A 259 -8.90 -13.17 -4.64
N LEU A 260 -7.57 -13.10 -4.61
CA LEU A 260 -6.79 -11.94 -5.10
C LEU A 260 -6.12 -12.21 -6.45
N ARG A 261 -6.42 -13.33 -7.11
CA ARG A 261 -5.85 -13.67 -8.41
C ARG A 261 -6.22 -12.64 -9.47
N CYS A 262 -5.23 -12.07 -10.16
CA CYS A 262 -5.45 -11.29 -11.37
C CYS A 262 -5.38 -12.21 -12.61
N ARG A 263 -6.17 -11.93 -13.64
CA ARG A 263 -6.27 -12.78 -14.85
C ARG A 263 -5.65 -12.17 -16.10
N GLU A 264 -5.55 -10.85 -16.16
CA GLU A 264 -5.05 -10.13 -17.32
C GLU A 264 -3.62 -9.64 -17.11
N GLU A 265 -2.82 -9.65 -18.17
CA GLU A 265 -1.47 -9.09 -18.13
C GLU A 265 -1.50 -7.56 -18.10
N PRO A 266 -0.57 -6.91 -17.37
CA PRO A 266 0.55 -7.49 -16.62
C PRO A 266 0.21 -7.86 -15.16
N PHE A 267 -1.04 -7.69 -14.74
CA PHE A 267 -1.44 -7.92 -13.35
C PHE A 267 -1.34 -9.40 -12.95
N ALA A 268 -1.61 -10.32 -13.88
CA ALA A 268 -1.56 -11.75 -13.64
C ALA A 268 -0.13 -12.23 -13.26
N SER A 269 0.86 -11.96 -14.11
CA SER A 269 2.25 -12.34 -13.87
C SER A 269 2.82 -11.65 -12.63
N LEU A 270 2.54 -10.36 -12.44
CA LEU A 270 2.93 -9.62 -11.25
C LEU A 270 2.32 -10.21 -9.96
N GLY A 271 1.02 -10.51 -9.97
CA GLY A 271 0.33 -11.09 -8.81
C GLY A 271 0.79 -12.51 -8.47
N GLU A 272 1.23 -13.30 -9.45
CA GLU A 272 1.89 -14.59 -9.21
C GLU A 272 3.26 -14.41 -8.54
N ALA A 273 4.08 -13.48 -9.03
CA ALA A 273 5.39 -13.19 -8.46
C ALA A 273 5.29 -12.75 -6.98
N LEU A 274 4.38 -11.83 -6.67
CA LEU A 274 4.15 -11.35 -5.30
C LEU A 274 3.68 -12.47 -4.36
N ARG A 275 2.74 -13.33 -4.79
CA ARG A 275 2.27 -14.45 -3.98
C ARG A 275 3.37 -15.48 -3.74
N THR A 276 4.15 -15.80 -4.77
CA THR A 276 5.27 -16.74 -4.64
C THR A 276 6.31 -16.22 -3.67
N ASN A 277 6.64 -14.93 -3.73
CA ASN A 277 7.55 -14.29 -2.79
C ASN A 277 6.99 -14.31 -1.35
N ALA A 278 5.72 -13.98 -1.15
CA ALA A 278 5.07 -14.02 0.16
C ALA A 278 5.08 -15.44 0.78
N ALA A 279 4.78 -16.47 -0.01
CA ALA A 279 4.83 -17.87 0.43
C ALA A 279 6.26 -18.30 0.83
N ALA A 280 7.26 -17.94 0.03
CA ALA A 280 8.66 -18.21 0.35
C ALA A 280 9.10 -17.50 1.64
N THR A 281 8.73 -16.23 1.79
CA THR A 281 8.99 -15.42 3.00
C THR A 281 8.36 -16.07 4.22
N ALA A 282 7.12 -16.57 4.12
CA ALA A 282 6.42 -17.25 5.19
C ALA A 282 7.08 -18.56 5.62
N GLN A 283 7.62 -19.33 4.67
CA GLN A 283 8.35 -20.57 4.97
C GLN A 283 9.70 -20.28 5.64
N ILE A 284 10.43 -19.27 5.17
CA ILE A 284 11.71 -18.84 5.78
C ILE A 284 11.46 -18.34 7.21
N ALA A 285 10.47 -17.47 7.41
CA ALA A 285 10.14 -16.93 8.73
C ALA A 285 9.76 -18.05 9.71
N ARG A 286 8.94 -19.01 9.26
CA ARG A 286 8.58 -20.21 10.05
C ARG A 286 9.82 -20.99 10.49
N HIS A 287 10.73 -21.25 9.56
CA HIS A 287 11.94 -22.03 9.83
C HIS A 287 12.86 -21.35 10.83
N LEU A 288 12.97 -20.02 10.75
CA LEU A 288 13.86 -19.22 11.59
C LEU A 288 13.24 -18.79 12.93
N ALA A 289 11.91 -18.86 13.07
CA ALA A 289 11.19 -18.43 14.26
C ALA A 289 11.68 -19.04 15.59
N PRO A 290 11.99 -20.36 15.70
CA PRO A 290 12.52 -20.93 16.93
C PRO A 290 13.83 -20.27 17.37
N ALA A 291 14.73 -19.99 16.42
CA ALA A 291 16.00 -19.32 16.71
C ALA A 291 15.80 -17.85 17.13
N ALA A 292 14.77 -17.21 16.59
CA ALA A 292 14.35 -15.86 16.98
C ALA A 292 13.53 -15.83 18.30
N ARG A 293 13.26 -16.99 18.93
CA ARG A 293 12.40 -17.15 20.11
C ARG A 293 10.97 -16.65 19.88
N LEU A 294 10.41 -17.01 18.73
CA LEU A 294 9.05 -16.70 18.30
C LEU A 294 8.28 -17.99 18.00
N ASP A 295 6.96 -17.90 18.05
CA ASP A 295 6.08 -18.99 17.62
C ASP A 295 6.17 -19.17 16.08
N PRO A 296 6.44 -20.39 15.57
CA PRO A 296 6.59 -20.62 14.13
C PRO A 296 5.34 -20.39 13.30
N ASP A 297 4.15 -20.62 13.87
CA ASP A 297 2.89 -20.43 13.17
C ASP A 297 2.50 -18.95 13.12
N GLU A 298 2.70 -18.21 14.23
CA GLU A 298 2.54 -16.76 14.27
C GLU A 298 3.49 -16.08 13.27
N ALA A 299 4.76 -16.48 13.24
CA ALA A 299 5.75 -15.96 12.30
C ALA A 299 5.39 -16.26 10.84
N HIS A 300 4.89 -17.45 10.55
CA HIS A 300 4.44 -17.83 9.22
C HIS A 300 3.26 -16.97 8.75
N LEU A 301 2.21 -16.85 9.58
CA LEU A 301 1.03 -16.07 9.24
C LEU A 301 1.37 -14.57 9.07
N ALA A 302 2.23 -14.04 9.95
CA ALA A 302 2.74 -12.68 9.86
C ALA A 302 3.48 -12.42 8.56
N ALA A 303 4.41 -13.30 8.18
CA ALA A 303 5.15 -13.20 6.94
C ALA A 303 4.28 -13.37 5.68
N LEU A 304 3.30 -14.27 5.71
CA LEU A 304 2.39 -14.48 4.59
C LEU A 304 1.52 -13.24 4.30
N LEU A 305 1.12 -12.51 5.34
CA LEU A 305 0.16 -11.41 5.25
C LEU A 305 0.79 -10.01 5.30
N HIS A 306 2.10 -9.87 5.51
CA HIS A 306 2.73 -8.56 5.67
C HIS A 306 2.56 -7.67 4.42
N ASP A 307 2.67 -8.26 3.23
CA ASP A 307 2.51 -7.60 1.92
C ASP A 307 1.12 -7.76 1.31
N LEU A 308 0.12 -8.15 2.11
CA LEU A 308 -1.27 -8.29 1.63
C LEU A 308 -1.79 -7.01 0.94
N GLY A 309 -1.28 -5.86 1.35
CA GLY A 309 -1.61 -4.57 0.74
C GLY A 309 -1.31 -4.52 -0.75
N GLU A 310 -0.23 -5.15 -1.22
CA GLU A 310 0.15 -5.19 -2.63
C GLU A 310 -0.82 -6.00 -3.47
N LEU A 311 -1.17 -7.20 -2.99
CA LEU A 311 -2.08 -8.11 -3.70
C LEU A 311 -3.47 -7.50 -3.85
N VAL A 312 -3.99 -6.87 -2.79
CA VAL A 312 -5.31 -6.22 -2.85
C VAL A 312 -5.25 -4.96 -3.72
N LEU A 313 -4.22 -4.12 -3.61
CA LEU A 313 -4.07 -2.95 -4.49
C LEU A 313 -3.96 -3.36 -5.95
N LEU A 314 -3.16 -4.36 -6.26
CA LEU A 314 -2.98 -4.89 -7.61
C LEU A 314 -4.31 -5.36 -8.19
N ARG A 315 -5.09 -6.12 -7.42
CA ARG A 315 -6.44 -6.57 -7.79
C ARG A 315 -7.37 -5.38 -8.09
N LEU A 316 -7.41 -4.38 -7.20
CA LEU A 316 -8.24 -3.19 -7.38
C LEU A 316 -7.82 -2.32 -8.57
N LEU A 317 -6.53 -2.33 -8.93
CA LEU A 317 -6.01 -1.66 -10.11
C LEU A 317 -6.33 -2.43 -11.40
N ALA A 318 -6.33 -3.76 -11.34
CA ALA A 318 -6.69 -4.64 -12.45
C ALA A 318 -8.17 -4.53 -12.82
N GLU A 319 -9.05 -4.26 -11.85
CA GLU A 319 -10.50 -4.08 -12.05
C GLU A 319 -10.88 -2.71 -12.65
N ARG A 320 -9.89 -1.87 -12.97
CA ARG A 320 -10.11 -0.53 -13.51
C ARG A 320 -9.78 -0.45 -14.99
N GLU A 321 -10.49 0.43 -15.68
CA GLU A 321 -10.18 0.77 -17.07
C GLU A 321 -8.86 1.55 -17.17
N TRP A 322 -8.09 1.22 -18.20
CA TRP A 322 -6.82 1.85 -18.58
C TRP A 322 -6.81 2.11 -20.08
N ASP A 323 -6.46 3.33 -20.51
CA ASP A 323 -6.32 3.65 -21.94
C ASP A 323 -5.23 2.80 -22.62
N ARG A 324 -4.16 2.52 -21.86
CA ARG A 324 -3.14 1.52 -22.17
C ARG A 324 -2.70 0.84 -20.87
N PRO A 325 -2.52 -0.49 -20.84
CA PRO A 325 -2.05 -1.19 -19.65
C PRO A 325 -0.71 -0.60 -19.15
N PRO A 326 -0.50 -0.46 -17.83
CA PRO A 326 0.79 -0.05 -17.28
C PRO A 326 1.81 -1.19 -17.38
N SER A 327 3.11 -0.91 -17.34
CA SER A 327 4.13 -1.95 -17.22
C SER A 327 4.16 -2.58 -15.83
N ALA A 328 4.62 -3.84 -15.73
CA ALA A 328 4.82 -4.52 -14.43
C ALA A 328 5.82 -3.77 -13.54
N GLU A 329 6.83 -3.14 -14.12
CA GLU A 329 7.82 -2.34 -13.39
C GLU A 329 7.21 -1.07 -12.79
N ALA A 330 6.39 -0.34 -13.55
CA ALA A 330 5.69 0.84 -13.03
C ALA A 330 4.67 0.46 -11.94
N LEU A 331 3.97 -0.67 -12.11
CA LEU A 331 3.08 -1.20 -11.06
C LEU A 331 3.84 -1.55 -9.79
N GLY A 332 4.90 -2.37 -9.89
CA GLY A 332 5.69 -2.78 -8.73
C GLY A 332 6.30 -1.59 -7.98
N HIS A 333 6.82 -0.61 -8.73
CA HIS A 333 7.33 0.64 -8.16
C HIS A 333 6.27 1.35 -7.31
N GLU A 334 5.07 1.57 -7.82
CA GLU A 334 4.06 2.33 -7.07
C GLU A 334 3.42 1.50 -5.92
N LEU A 335 3.32 0.17 -6.06
CA LEU A 335 2.85 -0.73 -5.00
C LEU A 335 3.77 -0.68 -3.78
N VAL A 336 5.08 -0.79 -3.96
CA VAL A 336 6.11 -0.68 -2.91
C VAL A 336 5.90 0.54 -2.00
N HIS A 337 5.53 1.68 -2.55
CA HIS A 337 5.44 2.93 -1.79
C HIS A 337 4.13 3.07 -0.98
N SER A 338 3.12 2.28 -1.31
CA SER A 338 1.76 2.44 -0.78
C SER A 338 1.25 1.22 0.01
N HIS A 339 1.92 0.07 -0.11
CA HIS A 339 1.38 -1.19 0.38
C HIS A 339 1.30 -1.26 1.89
N GLU A 340 2.23 -0.67 2.65
CA GLU A 340 2.21 -0.77 4.11
C GLU A 340 0.90 -0.19 4.67
N ARG A 341 0.64 1.11 4.44
CA ARG A 341 -0.58 1.75 4.95
C ARG A 341 -1.83 1.05 4.45
N PHE A 342 -1.84 0.66 3.17
CA PHE A 342 -2.99 -0.01 2.58
C PHE A 342 -3.23 -1.40 3.19
N GLY A 343 -2.17 -2.17 3.40
CA GLY A 343 -2.17 -3.46 4.09
C GLY A 343 -2.76 -3.33 5.49
N GLY A 344 -2.39 -2.28 6.23
CA GLY A 344 -3.00 -1.97 7.52
C GLY A 344 -4.51 -1.67 7.46
N ILE A 345 -4.99 -1.00 6.40
CA ILE A 345 -6.42 -0.75 6.18
C ILE A 345 -7.16 -2.06 5.89
N VAL A 346 -6.63 -2.87 4.97
CA VAL A 346 -7.20 -4.17 4.60
C VAL A 346 -7.24 -5.11 5.81
N ALA A 347 -6.12 -5.24 6.52
CA ALA A 347 -5.99 -6.10 7.69
C ALA A 347 -7.03 -5.74 8.77
N ARG A 348 -7.26 -4.44 9.02
CA ARG A 348 -8.33 -3.99 9.93
C ARG A 348 -9.72 -4.32 9.41
N ALA A 349 -9.99 -4.07 8.14
CA ALA A 349 -11.28 -4.37 7.52
C ALA A 349 -11.60 -5.87 7.59
N TRP A 350 -10.57 -6.71 7.55
CA TRP A 350 -10.69 -8.16 7.68
C TRP A 350 -10.66 -8.65 9.13
N SER A 351 -10.61 -7.74 10.10
CA SER A 351 -10.57 -8.05 11.54
C SER A 351 -9.40 -8.97 11.92
N LEU A 352 -8.24 -8.78 11.27
CA LEU A 352 -7.03 -9.52 11.60
C LEU A 352 -6.48 -9.11 12.97
N PRO A 353 -5.69 -9.98 13.64
CA PRO A 353 -5.07 -9.65 14.92
C PRO A 353 -4.25 -8.35 14.88
N ASP A 354 -4.24 -7.59 15.98
CA ASP A 354 -3.52 -6.30 16.10
C ASP A 354 -2.05 -6.41 15.70
N THR A 355 -1.40 -7.53 16.02
CA THR A 355 -0.01 -7.82 15.61
C THR A 355 0.14 -7.79 14.09
N ILE A 356 -0.77 -8.44 13.34
CA ILE A 356 -0.75 -8.49 11.88
C ILE A 356 -1.13 -7.13 11.29
N VAL A 357 -2.14 -6.47 11.86
CA VAL A 357 -2.56 -5.13 11.44
C VAL A 357 -1.39 -4.14 11.51
N ARG A 358 -0.65 -4.14 12.62
CA ARG A 358 0.49 -3.23 12.83
C ARG A 358 1.65 -3.55 11.91
N LEU A 359 1.97 -4.85 11.76
CA LEU A 359 3.02 -5.31 10.87
C LEU A 359 2.73 -4.93 9.41
N ALA A 360 1.54 -5.28 8.92
CA ALA A 360 1.11 -4.91 7.57
C ALA A 360 1.09 -3.39 7.38
N ALA A 361 0.64 -2.62 8.39
CA ALA A 361 0.60 -1.16 8.34
C ALA A 361 1.98 -0.50 8.24
N ARG A 362 3.04 -1.16 8.73
CA ARG A 362 4.36 -0.58 8.91
C ARG A 362 5.41 -1.64 9.30
N HIS A 363 6.17 -2.15 8.33
CA HIS A 363 7.26 -3.10 8.58
C HIS A 363 8.63 -2.62 8.10
N HIS A 364 8.70 -1.81 7.03
CA HIS A 364 9.92 -1.15 6.56
C HIS A 364 10.19 0.18 7.29
N ARG A 365 9.13 0.93 7.65
CA ARG A 365 9.30 2.22 8.36
C ARG A 365 9.44 2.03 9.88
N LYS A 366 10.12 2.95 10.55
CA LYS A 366 10.25 2.95 12.01
C LYS A 366 8.87 2.97 12.69
N PRO A 367 8.61 2.14 13.71
CA PRO A 367 7.36 2.16 14.46
C PRO A 367 7.03 3.55 15.01
N ILE A 368 5.75 3.93 14.98
CA ILE A 368 5.27 5.21 15.52
C ILE A 368 5.25 5.18 17.06
N GLU A 369 4.88 4.03 17.62
CA GLU A 369 4.85 3.77 19.06
C GLU A 369 5.96 2.76 19.44
N PRO A 370 6.48 2.79 20.68
CA PRO A 370 7.41 1.78 21.16
C PRO A 370 6.82 0.37 21.02
N GLU A 371 7.50 -0.51 20.29
CA GLU A 371 7.09 -1.90 20.13
C GLU A 371 7.47 -2.73 21.37
N SER A 372 6.64 -3.72 21.70
CA SER A 372 7.08 -4.75 22.64
C SER A 372 8.29 -5.51 22.06
N PRO A 373 9.17 -6.09 22.91
CA PRO A 373 10.30 -6.88 22.42
C PRO A 373 9.89 -8.03 21.49
N SER A 374 8.74 -8.67 21.74
CA SER A 374 8.21 -9.74 20.86
C SER A 374 7.81 -9.22 19.48
N ARG A 375 7.09 -8.09 19.41
CA ARG A 375 6.68 -7.47 18.13
C ARG A 375 7.87 -7.00 17.32
N ALA A 376 8.84 -6.36 17.99
CA ALA A 376 10.06 -5.91 17.33
C ALA A 376 10.88 -7.10 16.79
N ARG A 377 10.89 -8.25 17.46
CA ARG A 377 11.54 -9.47 16.91
C ARG A 377 10.79 -10.01 15.70
N LEU A 378 9.45 -10.07 15.78
CA LEU A 378 8.61 -10.58 14.70
C LEU A 378 8.78 -9.75 13.43
N ARG A 379 8.72 -8.41 13.53
CA ARG A 379 8.94 -7.50 12.40
C ARG A 379 10.28 -7.74 11.73
N ARG A 380 11.36 -7.81 12.51
CA ARG A 380 12.72 -8.08 11.99
C ARG A 380 12.86 -9.44 11.34
N LEU A 381 12.21 -10.46 11.92
CA LEU A 381 12.20 -11.80 11.35
C LEU A 381 11.51 -11.80 9.99
N VAL A 382 10.36 -11.15 9.87
CA VAL A 382 9.58 -11.07 8.62
C VAL A 382 10.35 -10.31 7.55
N VAL A 383 10.80 -9.08 7.83
CA VAL A 383 11.58 -8.25 6.89
C VAL A 383 12.87 -8.94 6.46
N GLY A 384 13.60 -9.52 7.41
CA GLY A 384 14.81 -10.28 7.10
C GLY A 384 14.55 -11.55 6.28
N SER A 385 13.41 -12.21 6.49
CA SER A 385 12.99 -13.38 5.70
C SER A 385 12.61 -13.00 4.27
N TRP A 386 11.98 -11.84 4.09
CA TRP A 386 11.61 -11.29 2.78
C TRP A 386 12.85 -10.96 1.95
N ALA A 387 13.82 -10.25 2.54
CA ALA A 387 15.10 -9.99 1.91
C ALA A 387 15.83 -11.29 1.51
N LEU A 388 15.75 -12.31 2.37
CA LEU A 388 16.35 -13.61 2.10
C LEU A 388 15.64 -14.38 0.97
N ALA A 389 14.32 -14.23 0.83
CA ALA A 389 13.57 -14.78 -0.30
C ALA A 389 14.02 -14.13 -1.63
N ILE A 390 14.19 -12.82 -1.65
CA ILE A 390 14.69 -12.11 -2.84
C ILE A 390 16.10 -12.56 -3.21
N ASP A 391 16.99 -12.69 -2.21
CA ASP A 391 18.37 -13.21 -2.42
C ASP A 391 18.37 -14.65 -2.94
N ALA A 392 17.35 -15.46 -2.60
CA ALA A 392 17.16 -16.81 -3.10
C ALA A 392 16.57 -16.87 -4.52
N GLY A 393 16.35 -15.72 -5.17
CA GLY A 393 15.90 -15.62 -6.56
C GLY A 393 14.38 -15.51 -6.73
N PHE A 394 13.62 -15.30 -5.66
CA PHE A 394 12.19 -15.01 -5.77
C PHE A 394 11.98 -13.57 -6.25
N THR A 395 11.40 -13.43 -7.44
CA THR A 395 11.18 -12.13 -8.08
C THR A 395 10.29 -11.23 -7.23
N TYR A 396 10.80 -10.04 -6.94
CA TYR A 396 10.02 -8.94 -6.38
C TYR A 396 10.27 -7.67 -7.22
N PRO A 397 9.24 -7.09 -7.85
CA PRO A 397 9.39 -5.92 -8.70
C PRO A 397 9.33 -4.64 -7.85
N GLY A 398 10.43 -3.89 -7.78
CA GLY A 398 10.42 -2.55 -7.20
C GLY A 398 11.65 -2.16 -6.39
N ALA A 399 12.40 -3.09 -5.81
CA ALA A 399 13.70 -2.80 -5.16
C ALA A 399 14.46 -4.08 -4.79
N ARG A 400 15.79 -3.97 -4.62
CA ARG A 400 16.58 -4.92 -3.82
C ARG A 400 16.86 -4.29 -2.45
N PRO A 401 16.43 -4.87 -1.33
CA PRO A 401 16.82 -4.35 -0.02
C PRO A 401 18.32 -4.56 0.19
N LYS A 402 19.07 -3.46 0.36
CA LYS A 402 20.52 -3.55 0.59
C LYS A 402 20.86 -3.85 2.06
N ASP A 403 20.00 -3.45 3.00
CA ASP A 403 20.34 -3.39 4.43
C ASP A 403 19.52 -4.32 5.34
N GLU A 404 18.49 -4.98 4.82
CA GLU A 404 17.55 -5.77 5.65
C GLU A 404 18.10 -7.13 6.11
N ARG A 405 19.26 -7.55 5.56
CA ARG A 405 19.99 -8.74 6.03
C ARG A 405 20.50 -8.61 7.46
N GLU A 406 20.70 -7.39 7.93
CA GLU A 406 21.14 -7.14 9.29
C GLU A 406 20.05 -7.44 10.31
N GLU A 407 18.77 -7.41 9.90
CA GLU A 407 17.65 -7.67 10.79
C GLU A 407 17.71 -9.12 11.33
N LEU A 408 18.00 -10.13 10.50
CA LEU A 408 18.15 -11.52 10.96
C LEU A 408 19.35 -11.69 11.90
N ARG A 409 20.46 -10.99 11.63
CA ARG A 409 21.66 -11.06 12.50
C ARG A 409 21.40 -10.41 13.86
N SER A 410 20.64 -9.30 13.88
CA SER A 410 20.26 -8.61 15.11
C SER A 410 19.41 -9.47 16.06
N LEU A 411 18.75 -10.51 15.53
CA LEU A 411 17.98 -11.48 16.31
C LEU A 411 18.84 -12.58 16.96
N GLY A 412 20.16 -12.60 16.69
CA GLY A 412 21.07 -13.63 17.19
C GLY A 412 20.92 -14.97 16.47
N ILE A 413 20.34 -14.99 15.26
CA ILE A 413 20.18 -16.21 14.46
C ILE A 413 21.53 -16.61 13.86
N PRO A 414 22.01 -17.86 14.04
CA PRO A 414 23.28 -18.30 13.49
C PRO A 414 23.32 -18.27 11.95
N SER A 415 24.43 -17.79 11.36
CA SER A 415 24.60 -17.72 9.91
C SER A 415 24.38 -19.05 9.16
N PRO A 416 24.80 -20.23 9.68
CA PRO A 416 24.49 -21.50 9.02
C PRO A 416 22.99 -21.79 8.89
N LEU A 417 22.20 -21.37 9.88
CA LEU A 417 20.74 -21.55 9.88
C LEU A 417 20.08 -20.63 8.86
N ILE A 418 20.52 -19.37 8.77
CA ILE A 418 20.06 -18.42 7.74
C ILE A 418 20.34 -18.98 6.34
N ALA A 419 21.56 -19.47 6.09
CA ALA A 419 21.91 -20.06 4.79
C ALA A 419 21.10 -21.34 4.48
N GLY A 420 20.72 -22.11 5.50
CA GLY A 420 19.86 -23.29 5.36
C GLY A 420 18.43 -22.94 4.95
N ALA A 421 17.88 -21.85 5.50
CA ALA A 421 16.51 -21.41 5.24
C ALA A 421 16.27 -21.04 3.76
N SER A 422 17.23 -20.37 3.11
CA SER A 422 17.14 -20.05 1.68
C SER A 422 17.02 -21.30 0.81
N ARG A 423 17.80 -22.35 1.12
CA ARG A 423 17.78 -23.61 0.37
C ARG A 423 16.46 -24.35 0.54
N ALA A 424 15.87 -24.31 1.73
CA ALA A 424 14.55 -24.92 1.99
C ALA A 424 13.44 -24.22 1.19
N ALA A 425 13.46 -22.89 1.12
CA ALA A 425 12.50 -22.12 0.33
C ALA A 425 12.61 -22.41 -1.18
N VAL A 426 13.84 -22.53 -1.71
CA VAL A 426 14.07 -22.90 -3.11
C VAL A 426 13.64 -24.35 -3.40
N ALA A 427 13.86 -25.28 -2.47
CA ALA A 427 13.40 -26.67 -2.64
C ALA A 427 11.87 -26.78 -2.68
N CYS A 428 11.14 -25.93 -1.96
CA CYS A 428 9.68 -25.84 -2.08
C CYS A 428 9.19 -25.27 -3.43
N ARG A 429 10.06 -24.56 -4.18
CA ARG A 429 9.76 -24.08 -5.54
C ARG A 429 9.80 -25.20 -6.58
N GLU A 430 10.63 -26.23 -6.36
CA GLU A 430 10.93 -27.28 -7.34
C GLU A 430 10.23 -28.62 -7.03
N GLY A 431 9.55 -28.73 -5.89
CA GLY A 431 9.15 -30.03 -5.30
C GLY A 431 7.66 -30.37 -5.20
N ASP A 432 6.73 -29.59 -5.75
CA ASP A 432 5.28 -29.88 -5.74
C ASP A 432 4.63 -29.69 -7.13
N LEU A 433 5.20 -30.33 -8.18
CA LEU A 433 4.49 -30.65 -9.43
C LEU A 433 3.96 -32.09 -9.39
#